data_AF-A0A1X7R1B8-F1
#
_entry.id   AF-A0A1X7R1B8-F1
#
_cell.length_a   1.000
_cell.length_b   1.000
_cell.length_c   1.000
_cell.angle_alpha   90.00
_cell.angle_beta   90.00
_cell.angle_gamma   90.00
#
_symmetry.space_group_name_H-M   'P 1'
#
loop_
_entity.id
_entity.type
_entity.pdbx_description
1 polymer ?
#
loop_
_entity_poly.entity_id
_entity_poly.type
_entity_poly.pdbx_seq_one_letter_code
_entity_poly.pdbx_strand_id
1 'polypeptide(L)'
;MGAQASRPSLTDITPDIKFDASEETIKRLGGTETDFAKREDAERFIESKISERLLQLERETLKKFEDKLDKSLLLTDVDVGTLSSKSLDEKMDALNLKIDLYKQLDSDKRKDFTEKDKENVEKKLTECLIKNKGKPLNCFEIMEQFKKLTSE
;
A
#
# COMPACT_ATOMS: atom_id res chain seq x y z
N MET A 1 27.84 45.77 80.30
CA MET A 1 28.05 44.42 79.74
C MET A 1 27.18 44.29 78.51
N GLY A 2 27.71 44.68 77.34
CA GLY A 2 26.99 44.68 76.08
C GLY A 2 27.21 43.38 75.34
N ALA A 3 26.13 42.72 74.91
CA ALA A 3 26.19 41.56 74.03
C ALA A 3 25.81 42.00 72.62
N GLN A 4 26.82 42.11 71.74
CA GLN A 4 26.60 42.19 70.31
C GLN A 4 26.26 40.79 69.80
N ALA A 5 25.05 40.61 69.27
CA ALA A 5 24.70 39.43 68.48
C ALA A 5 24.96 39.74 67.01
N SER A 6 25.98 39.09 66.47
CA SER A 6 26.46 39.18 65.09
C SER A 6 25.38 38.72 64.11
N ARG A 7 25.01 39.57 63.15
CA ARG A 7 24.18 39.16 61.99
C ARG A 7 25.01 38.25 61.08
N PRO A 8 24.51 37.09 60.63
CA PRO A 8 25.16 36.36 59.55
C PRO A 8 24.91 37.10 58.23
N SER A 9 25.98 37.46 57.53
CA SER A 9 25.91 37.95 56.15
C SER A 9 25.45 36.80 55.26
N LEU A 10 24.23 36.89 54.69
CA LEU A 10 23.85 36.07 53.55
C LEU A 10 24.78 36.44 52.39
N THR A 11 25.76 35.59 52.11
CA THR A 11 26.43 35.56 50.82
C THR A 11 25.40 35.11 49.79
N ASP A 12 24.90 36.09 49.04
CA ASP A 12 24.04 35.90 47.88
C ASP A 12 24.88 35.24 46.78
N ILE A 13 24.82 33.91 46.70
CA ILE A 13 25.43 33.14 45.62
C ILE A 13 24.33 32.95 44.56
N THR A 14 24.05 34.00 43.80
CA THR A 14 23.29 33.85 42.55
C THR A 14 24.27 33.40 41.46
N PRO A 15 24.12 32.20 40.87
CA PRO A 15 24.92 31.84 39.71
C PRO A 15 24.57 32.79 38.55
N ASP A 16 25.59 33.39 37.93
CA ASP A 16 25.48 34.23 36.72
C ASP A 16 25.09 33.34 35.52
N ILE A 17 23.82 32.91 35.51
CA ILE A 17 23.22 32.22 34.38
C ILE A 17 22.80 33.32 33.42
N LYS A 18 23.62 33.56 32.39
CA LYS A 18 23.25 34.37 31.23
C LYS A 18 22.17 33.63 30.44
N PHE A 19 20.93 33.74 30.92
CA PHE A 19 19.75 33.29 30.20
C PHE A 19 19.47 34.34 29.12
N ASP A 20 19.73 34.00 27.86
CA ASP A 20 19.39 34.84 26.71
C ASP A 20 17.88 34.75 26.47
N ALA A 21 17.11 35.39 27.35
CA ALA A 21 15.68 35.54 27.18
C ALA A 21 15.45 36.41 25.96
N SER A 22 14.73 35.89 24.95
CA SER A 22 14.32 36.73 23.83
C SER A 22 13.54 37.94 24.36
N GLU A 23 13.76 39.11 23.76
CA GLU A 23 13.21 40.41 24.19
C GLU A 23 11.68 40.39 24.36
N GLU A 24 11.02 39.51 23.61
CA GLU A 24 9.58 39.22 23.66
C GLU A 24 9.16 38.57 24.99
N THR A 25 9.99 37.67 25.54
CA THR A 25 9.78 37.02 26.83
C THR A 25 9.91 38.03 27.98
N ILE A 26 10.88 38.93 27.89
CA ILE A 26 11.11 40.00 28.89
C ILE A 26 9.93 40.97 28.90
N LYS A 27 9.41 41.35 27.72
CA LYS A 27 8.20 42.19 27.60
C LYS A 27 6.96 41.55 28.22
N ARG A 28 6.78 40.23 28.07
CA ARG A 28 5.65 39.48 28.66
C ARG A 28 5.75 39.32 30.18
N LEU A 29 6.96 39.22 30.73
CA LEU A 29 7.18 39.13 32.18
C LEU A 29 6.99 40.47 32.91
N GLY A 30 7.10 41.60 32.20
CA GLY A 30 6.92 42.95 32.77
C GLY A 30 5.48 43.47 32.87
N GLY A 31 4.49 42.72 32.35
CA GLY A 31 3.09 43.15 32.31
C GLY A 31 2.29 42.81 33.58
N THR A 32 1.48 43.77 34.06
CA THR A 32 0.47 43.61 35.13
C THR A 32 -0.74 42.80 34.67
N GLU A 33 -0.52 41.78 33.85
CA GLU A 33 -1.58 40.95 33.31
C GLU A 33 -2.06 39.93 34.34
N THR A 34 -3.38 39.72 34.37
CA THR A 34 -4.02 38.70 35.19
C THR A 34 -3.57 37.30 34.73
N ASP A 35 -3.54 36.33 35.66
CA ASP A 35 -3.13 34.95 35.36
C ASP A 35 -3.97 34.30 34.25
N PHE A 36 -5.21 34.76 34.07
CA PHE A 36 -6.08 34.32 32.99
C PHE A 36 -5.58 34.76 31.61
N ALA A 37 -5.22 36.04 31.45
CA ALA A 37 -4.72 36.56 30.16
C ALA A 37 -3.40 35.89 29.77
N LYS A 38 -2.50 35.68 30.74
CA LYS A 38 -1.25 34.96 30.52
C LYS A 38 -1.46 33.53 30.03
N ARG A 39 -2.49 32.85 30.56
CA ARG A 39 -2.84 31.50 30.13
C ARG A 39 -3.43 31.49 28.72
N GLU A 40 -4.34 32.42 28.41
CA GLU A 40 -4.94 32.53 27.07
C GLU A 40 -3.86 32.80 26.00
N ASP A 41 -2.91 33.69 26.29
CA ASP A 41 -1.82 33.99 25.36
C ASP A 41 -0.83 32.83 25.21
N ALA A 42 -0.60 32.06 26.28
CA ALA A 42 0.19 30.83 26.20
C ALA A 42 -0.51 29.77 25.35
N GLU A 43 -1.81 29.58 25.51
CA GLU A 43 -2.61 28.65 24.70
C GLU A 43 -2.60 29.06 23.22
N ARG A 44 -2.83 30.35 22.91
CA ARG A 44 -2.73 30.88 21.54
C ARG A 44 -1.33 30.71 20.93
N PHE A 45 -0.28 30.91 21.72
CA PHE A 45 1.09 30.68 21.25
C PHE A 45 1.33 29.22 20.90
N ILE A 46 0.88 28.30 21.75
CA ILE A 46 0.98 26.85 21.50
C ILE A 46 0.21 26.47 20.23
N GLU A 47 -1.02 26.95 20.06
CA GLU A 47 -1.82 26.73 18.85
C GLU A 47 -1.13 27.26 17.58
N SER A 48 -0.53 28.45 17.65
CA SER A 48 0.22 29.03 16.54
C SER A 48 1.44 28.16 16.16
N LYS A 49 2.13 27.60 17.15
CA LYS A 49 3.30 26.73 16.93
C LYS A 49 2.90 25.37 16.37
N ILE A 50 1.79 24.81 16.84
CA ILE A 50 1.24 23.55 16.33
C ILE A 50 0.81 23.74 14.86
N SER A 51 0.07 24.79 14.54
CA SER A 51 -0.35 25.07 13.17
C SER A 51 0.83 25.29 12.22
N GLU A 52 1.85 26.05 12.64
CA GLU A 52 3.09 26.23 11.87
C GLU A 52 3.78 24.89 11.60
N ARG A 53 3.87 24.02 12.61
CA ARG A 53 4.47 22.69 12.49
C ARG A 53 3.69 21.76 11.57
N LEU A 54 2.36 21.80 11.63
CA LEU A 54 1.49 21.03 10.74
C LEU A 54 1.65 21.48 9.28
N LEU A 55 1.71 22.78 9.01
CA LEU A 55 1.97 23.31 7.66
C LEU A 55 3.36 22.96 7.12
N GLN A 56 4.37 22.83 7.99
CA GLN A 56 5.68 22.33 7.60
C GLN A 56 5.62 20.84 7.23
N LEU A 57 4.98 20.03 8.07
CA LEU A 57 4.80 18.60 7.83
C LEU A 57 4.03 18.33 6.54
N GLU A 58 2.96 19.07 6.28
CA GLU A 58 2.18 18.97 5.04
C GLU A 58 3.06 19.21 3.82
N ARG A 59 3.82 20.32 3.80
CA ARG A 59 4.76 20.63 2.72
C ARG A 59 5.83 19.55 2.54
N GLU A 60 6.39 19.03 3.63
CA GLU A 60 7.37 17.94 3.56
C GLU A 60 6.74 16.65 3.02
N THR A 61 5.51 16.33 3.40
CA THR A 61 4.81 15.12 2.93
C THR A 61 4.45 15.22 1.45
N LEU A 62 3.98 16.38 0.99
CA LEU A 62 3.71 16.64 -0.42
C LEU A 62 5.01 16.53 -1.23
N LYS A 63 6.09 17.16 -0.77
CA LYS A 63 7.39 17.05 -1.44
C LYS A 63 7.90 15.60 -1.50
N LYS A 64 7.79 14.85 -0.40
CA LYS A 64 8.17 13.42 -0.38
C LYS A 64 7.29 12.58 -1.30
N PHE A 65 6.03 12.95 -1.47
CA PHE A 65 5.11 12.28 -2.37
C PHE A 65 5.44 12.57 -3.83
N GLU A 66 5.67 13.83 -4.19
CA GLU A 66 6.19 14.24 -5.51
C GLU A 66 7.52 13.54 -5.82
N ASP A 67 8.50 13.60 -4.91
CA ASP A 67 9.79 12.91 -5.07
C ASP A 67 9.62 11.39 -5.28
N LYS A 68 8.64 10.77 -4.62
CA LYS A 68 8.34 9.34 -4.80
C LYS A 68 7.66 9.06 -6.12
N LEU A 69 6.73 9.92 -6.55
CA LEU A 69 6.09 9.80 -7.86
C LEU A 69 7.12 9.97 -8.97
N ASP A 70 7.95 11.01 -8.90
CA ASP A 70 9.01 11.25 -9.90
C ASP A 70 9.98 10.07 -9.96
N LYS A 71 10.43 9.55 -8.82
CA LYS A 71 11.26 8.34 -8.79
C LYS A 71 10.55 7.11 -9.35
N SER A 72 9.27 6.92 -9.02
CA SER A 72 8.48 5.78 -9.49
C SER A 72 8.17 5.86 -10.98
N LEU A 73 8.00 7.06 -11.54
CA LEU A 73 7.79 7.29 -12.96
C LEU A 73 9.12 7.11 -13.71
N LEU A 74 10.24 7.61 -13.17
CA LEU A 74 11.57 7.44 -13.76
C LEU A 74 12.08 5.99 -13.71
N LEU A 75 11.51 5.12 -12.86
CA LEU A 75 11.77 3.67 -12.88
C LEU A 75 11.15 2.95 -14.10
N THR A 76 10.42 3.66 -14.98
CA THR A 76 10.02 3.12 -16.29
C THR A 76 11.08 3.30 -17.38
N ASP A 77 12.11 4.12 -17.17
CA ASP A 77 13.31 4.16 -18.02
C ASP A 77 14.36 3.18 -17.48
N VAL A 78 14.08 1.90 -17.69
CA VAL A 78 15.13 0.87 -17.73
C VAL A 78 16.11 1.25 -18.83
N ASP A 79 17.36 1.54 -18.45
CA ASP A 79 18.54 1.66 -19.32
C ASP A 79 18.29 2.28 -20.70
N VAL A 80 18.48 3.61 -20.81
CA VAL A 80 18.79 4.29 -22.08
C VAL A 80 20.24 3.93 -22.49
N GLY A 81 20.53 2.64 -22.53
CA GLY A 81 21.79 2.02 -22.88
C GLY A 81 21.48 0.84 -23.79
N THR A 82 21.23 1.13 -25.07
CA THR A 82 21.07 0.14 -26.15
C THR A 82 19.87 -0.80 -26.05
N LEU A 83 18.64 -0.25 -26.05
CA LEU A 83 17.48 -0.97 -26.59
C LEU A 83 17.66 -1.13 -28.12
N SER A 84 18.55 -2.04 -28.50
CA SER A 84 18.70 -2.49 -29.89
C SER A 84 17.42 -3.21 -30.29
N SER A 85 16.85 -2.89 -31.46
CA SER A 85 15.70 -3.63 -32.05
C SER A 85 15.87 -5.14 -31.89
N LYS A 86 17.11 -5.64 -32.03
CA LYS A 86 17.44 -7.05 -31.90
C LYS A 86 17.09 -7.65 -30.54
N SER A 87 17.28 -6.94 -29.43
CA SER A 87 16.94 -7.46 -28.09
C SER A 87 15.43 -7.42 -27.82
N LEU A 88 14.70 -6.53 -28.49
CA LEU A 88 13.23 -6.52 -28.48
C LEU A 88 12.68 -7.65 -29.35
N ASP A 89 13.27 -7.87 -30.52
CA ASP A 89 12.93 -8.95 -31.44
C ASP A 89 13.17 -10.31 -30.76
N GLU A 90 14.30 -10.52 -30.10
CA GLU A 90 14.60 -11.73 -29.32
C GLU A 90 13.57 -11.96 -28.18
N LYS A 91 13.14 -10.91 -27.50
CA LYS A 91 12.12 -11.01 -26.44
C LYS A 91 10.73 -11.30 -27.02
N MET A 92 10.40 -10.74 -28.18
CA MET A 92 9.14 -11.02 -28.88
C MET A 92 9.11 -12.45 -29.40
N ASP A 93 10.22 -12.95 -29.95
CA ASP A 93 10.35 -14.34 -30.37
C ASP A 93 10.20 -15.29 -29.18
N ALA A 94 10.82 -15.00 -28.05
CA ALA A 94 10.66 -15.79 -26.83
C ALA A 94 9.21 -15.80 -26.30
N LEU A 95 8.47 -14.70 -26.45
CA LEU A 95 7.06 -14.61 -26.09
C LEU A 95 6.18 -15.40 -27.06
N ASN A 96 6.43 -15.27 -28.37
CA ASN A 96 5.70 -16.03 -29.40
C ASN A 96 5.88 -17.54 -29.21
N LEU A 97 7.10 -18.00 -28.91
CA LEU A 97 7.36 -19.40 -28.58
C LEU A 97 6.55 -19.88 -27.38
N LYS A 98 6.47 -19.08 -26.30
CA LYS A 98 5.64 -19.43 -25.14
C LYS A 98 4.16 -19.50 -25.48
N ILE A 99 3.66 -18.54 -26.25
CA ILE A 99 2.25 -18.51 -26.69
C ILE A 99 1.94 -19.75 -27.52
N ASP A 100 2.82 -20.14 -28.43
CA ASP A 100 2.61 -21.33 -29.27
C ASP A 100 2.66 -22.63 -28.46
N LEU A 101 3.51 -22.72 -27.43
CA LEU A 101 3.48 -23.84 -26.48
C LEU A 101 2.15 -23.92 -25.72
N TYR A 102 1.62 -22.79 -25.26
CA TYR A 102 0.31 -22.76 -24.61
C TYR A 102 -0.83 -23.15 -25.55
N LYS A 103 -0.80 -22.66 -26.80
CA LYS A 103 -1.77 -23.08 -27.82
C LYS A 103 -1.69 -24.58 -28.11
N GLN A 104 -0.49 -25.15 -28.16
CA GLN A 104 -0.31 -26.59 -28.35
C GLN A 104 -0.90 -27.37 -27.18
N LEU A 105 -0.60 -26.98 -25.93
CA LEU A 105 -1.19 -27.59 -24.74
C LEU A 105 -2.72 -27.49 -24.71
N ASP A 106 -3.29 -26.35 -25.08
CA ASP A 106 -4.74 -26.18 -25.15
C ASP A 106 -5.33 -26.98 -26.31
N SER A 107 -4.62 -27.09 -27.43
CA SER A 107 -5.05 -27.93 -28.56
C SER A 107 -5.00 -29.42 -28.21
N ASP A 108 -4.01 -29.86 -27.43
CA ASP A 108 -3.87 -31.26 -27.03
C ASP A 108 -4.94 -31.64 -25.99
N LYS A 109 -5.26 -30.74 -25.04
CA LYS A 109 -6.45 -30.89 -24.17
C LYS A 109 -7.75 -30.96 -24.95
N ARG A 110 -7.86 -30.22 -26.07
CA ARG A 110 -9.03 -30.26 -26.96
C ARG A 110 -9.04 -31.50 -27.87
N LYS A 111 -7.89 -32.09 -28.21
CA LYS A 111 -7.80 -33.33 -29.02
C LYS A 111 -8.29 -34.55 -28.25
N ASP A 112 -8.14 -34.56 -26.93
CA ASP A 112 -8.75 -35.59 -26.06
C ASP A 112 -10.28 -35.46 -25.97
N PHE A 113 -10.86 -34.37 -26.48
CA PHE A 113 -12.29 -34.05 -26.44
C PHE A 113 -12.82 -33.67 -27.83
N THR A 114 -13.00 -34.66 -28.71
CA THR A 114 -13.59 -34.40 -30.03
C THR A 114 -15.12 -34.36 -29.96
N GLU A 115 -15.77 -33.56 -30.80
CA GLU A 115 -17.25 -33.53 -30.91
C GLU A 115 -17.84 -34.92 -31.22
N LYS A 116 -17.05 -35.78 -31.89
CA LYS A 116 -17.43 -37.17 -32.18
C LYS A 116 -17.60 -38.01 -30.91
N ASP A 117 -16.81 -37.74 -29.87
CA ASP A 117 -16.91 -38.44 -28.59
C ASP A 117 -18.17 -38.00 -27.83
N LYS A 118 -18.53 -36.71 -27.93
CA LYS A 118 -19.81 -36.18 -27.41
C LYS A 118 -21.01 -36.84 -28.08
N GLU A 119 -21.06 -36.84 -29.41
CA GLU A 119 -22.15 -37.48 -30.15
C GLU A 119 -22.28 -38.98 -29.86
N ASN A 120 -21.17 -39.68 -29.66
CA ASN A 120 -21.16 -41.11 -29.39
C ASN A 120 -21.69 -41.40 -27.97
N VAL A 121 -21.27 -40.62 -26.97
CA VAL A 121 -21.75 -40.74 -25.60
C VAL A 121 -23.22 -40.34 -25.49
N GLU A 122 -23.68 -39.31 -26.22
CA GLU A 122 -25.09 -38.93 -26.31
C GLU A 122 -25.95 -40.06 -26.88
N LYS A 123 -25.55 -40.66 -28.00
CA LYS A 123 -26.29 -41.78 -28.61
C LYS A 123 -26.37 -42.97 -27.65
N LYS A 124 -25.26 -43.34 -27.01
CA LYS A 124 -25.21 -44.43 -26.01
C LYS A 124 -26.08 -44.14 -24.79
N LEU A 125 -26.09 -42.90 -24.29
CA LEU A 125 -26.94 -42.49 -23.17
C LEU A 125 -28.42 -42.58 -23.55
N THR A 126 -28.78 -42.04 -24.71
CA THR A 126 -30.16 -42.04 -25.21
C THR A 126 -30.68 -43.47 -25.40
N GLU A 127 -29.87 -44.36 -26.00
CA GLU A 127 -30.21 -45.78 -26.12
C GLU A 127 -30.37 -46.46 -24.75
N CYS A 128 -29.50 -46.17 -23.79
CA CYS A 128 -29.56 -46.76 -22.46
C CYS A 128 -30.82 -46.32 -21.70
N LEU A 129 -31.21 -45.05 -21.84
CA LEU A 129 -32.44 -44.50 -21.25
C LEU A 129 -33.70 -45.10 -21.89
N ILE A 130 -33.70 -45.31 -23.21
CA ILE A 130 -34.81 -45.97 -23.92
C ILE A 130 -34.94 -47.43 -23.48
N LYS A 131 -33.82 -48.17 -23.41
CA LYS A 131 -33.79 -49.59 -23.02
C LYS A 131 -34.25 -49.81 -21.58
N ASN A 132 -34.00 -48.84 -20.69
CA ASN A 132 -34.39 -48.91 -19.27
C ASN A 132 -35.66 -48.11 -18.93
N LYS A 133 -36.45 -47.70 -19.94
CA LYS A 133 -37.70 -46.98 -19.71
C LYS A 133 -38.67 -47.84 -18.88
N GLY A 134 -38.94 -47.39 -17.65
CA GLY A 134 -39.80 -48.12 -16.68
C GLY A 134 -39.07 -49.14 -15.79
N LYS A 135 -37.73 -49.16 -15.78
CA LYS A 135 -36.88 -49.99 -14.91
C LYS A 135 -35.90 -49.11 -14.12
N PRO A 136 -35.31 -49.59 -13.00
CA PRO A 136 -34.25 -48.86 -12.31
C PRO A 136 -33.06 -48.61 -13.26
N LEU A 137 -32.59 -47.36 -13.28
CA LEU A 137 -31.59 -46.85 -14.21
C LEU A 137 -30.20 -47.43 -13.92
N ASN A 138 -29.69 -48.29 -14.80
CA ASN A 138 -28.31 -48.81 -14.74
C ASN A 138 -27.32 -48.00 -15.60
N CYS A 139 -27.72 -46.81 -16.10
CA CYS A 139 -26.94 -46.02 -17.05
C CYS A 139 -25.98 -45.02 -16.39
N PHE A 140 -25.65 -45.20 -15.11
CA PHE A 140 -24.95 -44.20 -14.30
C PHE A 140 -23.55 -43.87 -14.83
N GLU A 141 -22.78 -44.88 -15.25
CA GLU A 141 -21.42 -44.68 -15.78
C GLU A 141 -21.41 -43.83 -17.06
N ILE A 142 -22.37 -44.07 -17.96
CA ILE A 142 -22.52 -43.32 -19.22
C ILE A 142 -22.96 -41.88 -18.92
N MET A 143 -23.80 -41.70 -17.90
CA MET A 143 -24.23 -40.37 -17.45
C MET A 143 -23.08 -39.57 -16.82
N GLU A 144 -22.19 -40.20 -16.04
CA GLU A 144 -20.99 -39.53 -15.53
C GLU A 144 -20.02 -39.13 -16.65
N GLN A 145 -19.85 -40.00 -17.65
CA GLN A 145 -19.04 -39.68 -18.83
C GLN A 145 -19.63 -38.51 -19.61
N PHE A 146 -20.95 -38.50 -19.82
CA PHE A 146 -21.65 -37.39 -20.44
C PHE A 146 -21.49 -36.09 -19.64
N LYS A 147 -21.63 -36.15 -18.31
CA LYS A 147 -21.47 -34.98 -17.43
C LYS A 147 -20.07 -34.38 -17.54
N LYS A 148 -19.02 -35.21 -17.57
CA LYS A 148 -17.64 -34.77 -17.77
C LYS A 148 -17.41 -34.12 -19.14
N LEU A 149 -18.18 -34.51 -20.16
CA LEU A 149 -18.12 -33.97 -21.52
C LEU A 149 -18.87 -32.62 -21.68
N THR A 150 -19.84 -32.35 -20.81
CA THR A 150 -20.70 -31.15 -20.88
C THR A 150 -20.47 -30.13 -19.77
N SER A 151 -19.80 -30.51 -18.67
CA SER A 151 -19.46 -29.57 -17.59
C SER A 151 -18.18 -28.82 -17.93
N GLU A 152 -18.34 -27.75 -18.68
CA GLU A 152 -17.42 -26.60 -18.69
C GLU A 152 -17.87 -25.61 -17.61
#